data_AF-A0A2V9CEN3-F1
#
_entry.id   AF-A0A2V9CEN3-F1
#
_cell.length_a   1.000
_cell.length_b   1.000
_cell.length_c   1.000
_cell.angle_alpha   90.00
_cell.angle_beta   90.00
_cell.angle_gamma   90.00
#
_symmetry.space_group_name_H-M   'P 1'
#
loop_
_entity.id
_entity.type
_entity.pdbx_description
1 polymer ?
#
loop_
_entity_poly.entity_id
_entity_poly.type
_entity_poly.pdbx_seq_one_letter_code
_entity_poly.pdbx_strand_id
1 'polypeptide(L)'
;MYRTRIRKIWAVILWLGSTAAWAAQAQTAQQSASASPLASQEGDFVTRMFRFGSGEALPQMTLHYATLGAPKRDATGRVTNAVLILHGTGGSG
;
A
#
# COMPACT_ATOMS: atom_id res chain seq x y z
N MET A 1 -43.31 -62.99 24.70
CA MET A 1 -43.73 -63.09 23.27
C MET A 1 -43.09 -61.94 22.51
N TYR A 2 -41.85 -62.09 22.02
CA TYR A 2 -41.06 -61.02 21.41
C TYR A 2 -40.89 -61.33 19.92
N ARG A 3 -41.63 -60.64 19.06
CA ARG A 3 -41.70 -60.94 17.61
C ARG A 3 -40.85 -59.95 16.82
N THR A 4 -39.60 -60.36 16.60
CA THR A 4 -38.92 -60.44 15.30
C THR A 4 -39.16 -59.35 14.22
N ARG A 5 -38.02 -58.81 13.74
CA ARG A 5 -37.53 -58.85 12.33
C ARG A 5 -37.68 -57.62 11.41
N ILE A 6 -36.55 -57.41 10.72
CA ILE A 6 -36.40 -57.17 9.27
C ILE A 6 -36.35 -55.71 8.80
N ARG A 7 -35.12 -55.35 8.42
CA ARG A 7 -34.70 -54.34 7.44
C ARG A 7 -35.57 -54.42 6.18
N LYS A 8 -36.22 -53.32 5.78
CA LYS A 8 -36.72 -53.14 4.41
C LYS A 8 -36.37 -51.75 3.89
N ILE A 9 -35.35 -51.75 3.04
CA ILE A 9 -34.96 -50.68 2.12
C ILE A 9 -36.08 -50.50 1.09
N TRP A 10 -36.63 -49.29 1.02
CA TRP A 10 -37.46 -48.73 -0.08
C TRP A 10 -37.30 -47.19 0.06
N ALA A 11 -37.09 -46.35 -0.94
CA ALA A 11 -37.12 -46.49 -2.39
C ALA A 11 -36.26 -45.38 -3.03
N VAL A 12 -35.77 -45.70 -4.22
CA VAL A 12 -35.08 -44.84 -5.20
C VAL A 12 -36.13 -44.01 -5.98
N ILE A 13 -35.65 -42.95 -6.67
CA ILE A 13 -36.21 -42.28 -7.88
C ILE A 13 -37.05 -41.02 -7.56
N LEU A 14 -36.60 -39.75 -7.65
CA LEU A 14 -35.85 -38.95 -8.66
C LEU A 14 -36.74 -38.43 -9.81
N TRP A 15 -37.19 -37.16 -9.77
CA TRP A 15 -37.18 -36.28 -10.95
C TRP A 15 -37.31 -34.76 -10.64
N LEU A 16 -36.25 -34.06 -11.05
CA LEU A 16 -36.14 -32.73 -11.67
C LEU A 16 -36.82 -31.48 -11.09
N GLY A 17 -35.95 -30.57 -10.65
CA GLY A 17 -36.17 -29.12 -10.58
C GLY A 17 -34.83 -28.37 -10.62
N SER A 18 -34.29 -28.22 -11.83
CA SER A 18 -33.39 -27.15 -12.32
C SER A 18 -32.42 -26.44 -11.36
N THR A 19 -31.13 -26.73 -11.55
CA THR A 19 -30.02 -25.77 -11.74
C THR A 19 -30.08 -24.44 -10.97
N ALA A 20 -29.33 -24.34 -9.87
CA ALA A 20 -28.68 -23.10 -9.51
C ALA A 20 -27.19 -23.42 -9.29
N ALA A 21 -26.39 -22.87 -10.18
CA ALA A 21 -24.95 -23.04 -10.26
C ALA A 21 -24.27 -22.87 -8.90
N TRP A 22 -23.21 -23.64 -8.67
CA TRP A 22 -22.10 -23.17 -7.84
C TRP A 22 -21.60 -21.85 -8.43
N ALA A 23 -22.15 -20.73 -7.95
CA ALA A 23 -21.50 -19.46 -8.13
C ALA A 23 -20.23 -19.52 -7.28
N ALA A 24 -19.10 -19.78 -7.92
CA ALA A 24 -17.80 -19.50 -7.34
C ALA A 24 -17.80 -18.02 -6.96
N GLN A 25 -17.94 -17.75 -5.67
CA GLN A 25 -17.77 -16.40 -5.13
C GLN A 25 -16.29 -16.06 -5.26
N ALA A 26 -15.92 -15.43 -6.38
CA ALA A 26 -14.69 -14.68 -6.48
C ALA A 26 -14.80 -13.49 -5.53
N GLN A 27 -14.40 -13.68 -4.27
CA GLN A 27 -14.14 -12.58 -3.36
C GLN A 27 -12.91 -11.85 -3.88
N THR A 28 -13.13 -10.85 -4.73
CA THR A 28 -12.17 -9.78 -4.92
C THR A 28 -12.11 -9.02 -3.59
N ALA A 29 -11.12 -9.37 -2.76
CA ALA A 29 -10.74 -8.53 -1.64
C ALA A 29 -10.16 -7.23 -2.23
N GLN A 30 -11.02 -6.27 -2.52
CA GLN A 30 -10.58 -4.90 -2.79
C GLN A 30 -10.21 -4.31 -1.43
N GLN A 31 -8.97 -4.58 -1.00
CA GLN A 31 -8.39 -3.92 0.15
C GLN A 31 -8.13 -2.47 -0.25
N SER A 32 -9.14 -1.61 -0.09
CA SER A 32 -8.93 -0.17 -0.08
C SER A 32 -8.08 0.13 1.16
N ALA A 33 -6.77 0.12 1.00
CA ALA A 33 -5.88 0.71 1.99
C ALA A 33 -6.21 2.21 2.01
N SER A 34 -7.02 2.63 2.97
CA SER A 34 -7.12 4.02 3.37
C SER A 34 -5.74 4.41 3.90
N ALA A 35 -4.85 4.86 3.01
CA ALA A 35 -3.64 5.52 3.42
C ALA A 35 -4.08 6.75 4.21
N SER A 36 -3.94 6.71 5.54
CA SER A 36 -3.92 7.96 6.31
C SER A 36 -2.85 8.83 5.64
N PRO A 37 -3.20 10.04 5.17
CA PRO A 37 -2.22 10.90 4.54
C PRO A 37 -1.09 11.10 5.56
N LEU A 38 0.12 10.66 5.20
CA LEU A 38 1.30 11.00 5.98
C LEU A 38 1.35 12.53 5.99
N ALA A 39 1.22 13.13 7.16
CA ALA A 39 1.38 14.57 7.29
C ALA A 39 2.80 14.93 6.82
N SER A 40 2.89 15.86 5.88
CA SER A 40 4.17 16.39 5.43
C SER A 40 4.80 17.24 6.54
N GLN A 41 6.11 17.12 6.68
CA GLN A 41 6.92 18.03 7.48
C GLN A 41 7.81 18.84 6.56
N GLU A 42 7.63 20.16 6.59
CA GLU A 42 8.42 21.12 5.81
C GLU A 42 9.73 21.47 6.52
N GLY A 43 10.73 21.88 5.74
CA GLY A 43 12.00 22.37 6.24
C GLY A 43 12.83 23.05 5.16
N ASP A 44 13.90 23.69 5.60
CA ASP A 44 14.83 24.39 4.72
C ASP A 44 16.25 23.88 4.97
N PHE A 45 16.97 23.60 3.88
CA PHE A 45 18.41 23.36 3.90
C PHE A 45 19.14 24.60 3.38
N VAL A 46 19.96 25.20 4.24
CA VAL A 46 20.74 26.40 3.89
C VAL A 46 22.20 26.04 3.70
N THR A 47 22.75 26.38 2.54
CA THR A 47 24.18 26.26 2.24
C THR A 47 24.78 27.62 1.90
N ARG A 48 26.05 27.83 2.27
CA ARG A 48 26.79 29.07 2.01
C ARG A 48 27.76 28.86 0.85
N MET A 49 28.00 29.92 0.08
CA MET A 49 28.94 29.92 -1.05
C MET A 49 28.64 28.80 -2.06
N PHE A 50 27.37 28.65 -2.44
CA PHE A 50 26.96 27.67 -3.43
C PHE A 50 27.54 28.03 -4.79
N ARG A 51 28.27 27.10 -5.41
CA ARG A 51 28.87 27.30 -6.73
C ARG A 51 28.04 26.59 -7.79
N PHE A 52 27.63 27.33 -8.81
CA PHE A 52 26.99 26.76 -9.99
C PHE A 52 28.00 26.06 -10.89
N GLY A 53 27.51 25.21 -11.79
CA GLY A 53 28.34 24.60 -12.83
C GLY A 53 29.00 25.62 -13.77
N SER A 54 28.46 26.85 -13.87
CA SER A 54 29.06 27.97 -14.61
C SER A 54 30.28 28.59 -13.91
N GLY A 55 30.49 28.32 -12.62
CA GLY A 55 31.55 28.92 -11.80
C GLY A 55 31.12 30.13 -10.97
N GLU A 56 29.95 30.71 -11.26
CA GLU A 56 29.34 31.76 -10.42
C GLU A 56 28.99 31.22 -9.03
N ALA A 57 28.93 32.11 -8.03
CA ALA A 57 28.66 31.73 -6.66
C ALA A 57 27.54 32.58 -6.03
N LEU A 58 26.62 31.92 -5.34
CA LEU A 58 25.69 32.57 -4.42
C LEU A 58 26.25 32.55 -3.00
N PRO A 59 26.25 33.69 -2.30
CA PRO A 59 26.68 33.74 -0.91
C PRO A 59 25.89 32.80 -0.01
N GLN A 60 24.61 32.60 -0.31
CA GLN A 60 23.71 31.68 0.38
C GLN A 60 22.67 31.13 -0.59
N MET A 61 22.40 29.83 -0.50
CA MET A 61 21.29 29.16 -1.19
C MET A 61 20.45 28.43 -0.15
N THR A 62 19.13 28.58 -0.26
CA THR A 62 18.15 27.86 0.57
C THR A 62 17.37 26.90 -0.32
N LEU A 63 17.28 25.64 0.09
CA LEU A 63 16.47 24.61 -0.53
C LEU A 63 15.31 24.27 0.41
N HIS A 64 14.10 24.65 0.03
CA HIS A 64 12.89 24.21 0.71
C HIS A 64 12.58 22.76 0.36
N TYR A 65 12.03 22.01 1.30
CA TYR A 65 11.62 20.62 1.09
C TYR A 65 10.49 20.21 2.03
N ALA A 66 9.69 19.24 1.59
CA ALA A 66 8.80 18.45 2.44
C ALA A 66 9.28 16.99 2.61
N THR A 67 9.05 16.42 3.80
CA THR A 67 9.29 15.00 4.08
C THR A 67 8.01 14.28 4.45
N LEU A 68 7.94 12.99 4.11
CA LEU A 68 6.84 12.10 4.46
C LEU A 68 7.38 10.91 5.25
N GLY A 69 6.81 10.65 6.43
CA GLY A 69 7.23 9.56 7.30
C GLY A 69 8.47 9.90 8.15
N ALA A 70 9.27 8.88 8.48
CA ALA A 70 10.41 9.02 9.39
C ALA A 70 11.68 8.33 8.85
N PRO A 71 12.86 8.91 9.11
CA PRO A 71 14.13 8.31 8.71
C PRO A 71 14.44 7.06 9.56
N LYS A 72 14.80 5.96 8.89
CA LYS A 72 15.43 4.79 9.51
C LYS A 72 16.94 4.93 9.34
N ARG A 73 17.70 4.81 10.44
CA ARG A 73 19.14 4.96 10.44
C ARG A 73 19.85 3.64 10.75
N ASP A 74 21.00 3.42 10.11
CA ASP A 74 21.89 2.31 10.46
C ASP A 74 22.75 2.63 11.70
N ALA A 75 23.64 1.70 12.08
CA ALA A 75 24.56 1.87 13.22
C ALA A 75 25.54 3.04 13.07
N THR A 76 25.77 3.54 11.85
CA THR A 76 26.61 4.71 11.56
C THR A 76 25.82 6.02 11.53
N GLY A 77 24.49 5.95 11.67
CA GLY A 77 23.59 7.09 11.61
C GLY A 77 23.14 7.45 10.19
N ARG A 78 23.48 6.69 9.14
CA ARG A 78 23.04 6.98 7.77
C ARG A 78 21.58 6.58 7.58
N VAL A 79 20.81 7.43 6.88
CA VAL A 79 19.42 7.11 6.53
C VAL A 79 19.39 6.05 5.43
N THR A 80 18.71 4.92 5.68
CA THR A 80 18.70 3.75 4.78
C THR A 80 17.43 3.62 3.94
N ASN A 81 16.42 4.45 4.20
CA ASN A 81 15.12 4.45 3.52
C ASN A 81 14.79 5.79 2.85
N ALA A 82 15.79 6.60 2.51
CA ALA A 82 15.59 7.88 1.84
C ALA A 82 15.22 7.67 0.36
N VAL A 83 14.14 8.30 -0.07
CA VAL A 83 13.73 8.40 -1.48
C VAL A 83 13.53 9.87 -1.80
N LEU A 84 14.11 10.34 -2.90
CA LEU A 84 13.96 11.72 -3.36
C LEU A 84 12.89 11.78 -4.44
N ILE A 85 11.92 12.67 -4.25
CA ILE A 85 10.90 13.00 -5.24
C ILE A 85 11.17 14.43 -5.70
N LEU A 86 11.23 14.64 -7.00
CA LEU A 86 11.47 15.94 -7.63
C LEU A 86 10.21 16.38 -8.36
N HIS A 87 9.88 17.67 -8.28
CA HIS A 87 8.79 18.23 -9.03
C HIS A 87 9.20 18.50 -10.49
N GLY A 88 8.21 18.50 -11.40
CA GLY A 88 8.41 18.96 -12.77
C GLY A 88 8.43 20.49 -12.87
N THR A 89 8.66 21.01 -14.07
CA THR A 89 8.63 22.46 -14.33
C THR A 89 7.29 23.08 -13.89
N GLY A 90 7.35 24.13 -13.08
CA GLY A 90 6.16 24.82 -12.55
C GLY A 90 5.51 24.16 -11.33
N GLY A 91 5.99 22.99 -10.90
CA GLY A 91 5.60 22.37 -9.63
C GLY A 91 6.31 23.00 -8.42
N SER A 92 5.85 22.66 -7.22
CA SER A 92 6.47 23.00 -5.94
C SER A 92 6.39 21.83 -4.97
N GLY A 93 7.22 21.85 -3.92
CA GLY A 93 7.30 20.86 -2.85
C GLY A 93 8.52 21.10 -1.97
#